data_AF-A0A9N9X305-F1
#
_entry.id   AF-A0A9N9X305-F1
#
_cell.length_a   1.000
_cell.length_b   1.000
_cell.length_c   1.000
_cell.angle_alpha   90.00
_cell.angle_beta   90.00
_cell.angle_gamma   90.00
#
_symmetry.space_group_name_H-M   'P 1'
#
loop_
_entity.id
_entity.type
_entity.pdbx_description
1 polymer ?
#
loop_
_entity_poly.entity_id
_entity_poly.type
_entity_poly.pdbx_seq_one_letter_code
_entity_poly.pdbx_strand_id
1 'polypeptide(L)'
;MRMQLERSEVAFNMFTNGSSKRINLEARYNLTDEAIRNMSDWPPVVLQYETHKKLHLDKDTFQANLTKFRQTVNESTVMDVLGWYTSVNAALLDHLTNQIKENDNSGVWRYLLAFKNLLKSIESTGIASVYGVNYFGQGRLQLLSYISFVTHSALANDLLNTAFNYVPQMKKEYQDLAANMPNYGNIQLRNNIILQNVQRNASDLKAREYFDLMAIYTDELRKIQRSLRVIIQ
;
A
#
# COMPACT_ATOMS: atom_id res chain seq x y z
N MET A 1 2.44 0.44 -7.89
CA MET A 1 2.41 1.90 -8.20
C MET A 1 3.50 2.63 -7.41
N ARG A 2 4.17 3.66 -7.96
CA ARG A 2 5.31 4.34 -7.28
C ARG A 2 4.88 5.05 -5.98
N MET A 3 3.70 5.67 -5.97
CA MET A 3 3.16 6.30 -4.76
C MET A 3 2.99 5.36 -3.56
N GLN A 4 2.60 4.11 -3.80
CA GLN A 4 2.48 3.11 -2.73
C GLN A 4 3.85 2.77 -2.12
N LEU A 5 4.91 2.75 -2.93
CA LEU A 5 6.28 2.51 -2.47
C LEU A 5 6.78 3.70 -1.65
N GLU A 6 6.56 4.92 -2.15
CA GLU A 6 6.92 6.13 -1.43
C GLU A 6 6.24 6.19 -0.07
N ARG A 7 4.93 5.94 0.00
CA ARG A 7 4.19 5.84 1.27
C ARG A 7 4.85 4.86 2.25
N SER A 8 5.13 3.64 1.80
CA SER A 8 5.71 2.59 2.65
C SER A 8 7.09 3.00 3.17
N GLU A 9 7.93 3.58 2.31
CA GLU A 9 9.29 3.97 2.67
C GLU A 9 9.31 5.20 3.58
N VAL A 10 8.46 6.20 3.33
CA VAL A 10 8.30 7.36 4.21
C VAL A 10 7.81 6.92 5.58
N ALA A 11 6.77 6.08 5.64
CA ALA A 11 6.26 5.57 6.90
C ALA A 11 7.35 4.83 7.69
N PHE A 12 8.15 3.99 7.01
CA PHE A 12 9.26 3.31 7.67
C PHE A 12 10.32 4.27 8.21
N ASN A 13 10.68 5.27 7.41
CA ASN A 13 11.65 6.28 7.83
C ASN A 13 11.17 7.02 9.07
N MET A 14 9.89 7.38 9.14
CA MET A 14 9.30 8.02 10.31
C MET A 14 9.27 7.09 11.53
N PHE A 15 8.86 5.82 11.37
CA PHE A 15 8.83 4.85 12.48
C PHE A 15 10.21 4.50 13.04
N THR A 16 11.25 4.59 12.21
CA THR A 16 12.63 4.31 12.60
C THR A 16 13.40 5.56 12.99
N ASN A 17 12.77 6.75 13.02
CA ASN A 17 13.44 8.04 13.20
C ASN A 17 14.68 8.19 12.29
N GLY A 18 14.58 7.72 11.04
CA GLY A 18 15.67 7.76 10.07
C GLY A 18 16.82 6.78 10.31
N SER A 19 16.71 5.85 11.27
CA SER A 19 17.81 4.92 11.58
C SER A 19 18.00 3.81 10.53
N SER A 20 17.11 3.72 9.54
CA SER A 20 17.19 2.69 8.48
C SER A 20 18.17 3.08 7.38
N LYS A 21 19.28 2.35 7.27
CA LYS A 21 20.23 2.46 6.14
C LYS A 21 19.68 1.90 4.82
N ARG A 22 18.52 1.25 4.82
CA ARG A 22 17.93 0.61 3.63
C ARG A 22 17.16 1.58 2.74
N ILE A 23 16.86 2.78 3.23
CA ILE A 23 16.00 3.73 2.53
C ILE A 23 16.79 4.96 2.08
N ASN A 24 16.65 5.29 0.81
CA ASN A 24 17.03 6.58 0.27
C ASN A 24 15.75 7.28 -0.22
N LEU A 25 15.17 8.13 0.64
CA LEU A 25 13.93 8.84 0.35
C LEU A 25 14.06 9.79 -0.84
N GLU A 26 15.22 10.43 -1.02
CA GLU A 26 15.46 11.32 -2.16
C GLU A 26 15.41 10.55 -3.48
N ALA A 27 16.08 9.41 -3.56
CA ALA A 27 16.01 8.53 -4.72
C ALA A 27 14.57 8.04 -4.98
N ARG A 28 13.81 7.73 -3.91
CA ARG A 28 12.40 7.35 -4.01
C ARG A 28 11.54 8.48 -4.57
N TYR A 29 11.68 9.69 -4.04
CA TYR A 29 10.96 10.88 -4.51
C TYR A 29 11.22 11.14 -6.00
N ASN A 30 12.48 11.08 -6.42
CA ASN A 30 12.86 11.24 -7.83
C ASN A 30 12.20 10.21 -8.74
N LEU A 31 12.18 8.94 -8.34
CA LEU A 31 11.51 7.87 -9.10
C LEU A 31 9.99 8.03 -9.17
N THR A 32 9.38 8.58 -8.12
CA THR A 32 7.95 8.90 -8.12
C THR A 32 7.64 10.07 -9.04
N ASP A 33 8.45 11.12 -8.99
CA ASP A 33 8.26 12.33 -9.81
C ASP A 33 8.47 12.02 -11.30
N GLU A 34 9.46 11.21 -11.63
CA GLU A 34 9.66 10.70 -12.99
C GLU A 34 8.44 9.92 -13.47
N ALA A 35 7.90 9.02 -12.64
CA ALA A 35 6.71 8.26 -13.00
C ALA A 35 5.49 9.15 -13.21
N ILE A 36 5.30 10.19 -12.39
CA ILE A 36 4.23 11.18 -12.59
C ILE A 36 4.45 11.93 -13.91
N ARG A 37 5.66 12.46 -14.15
CA ARG A 37 5.98 13.19 -15.39
C ARG A 37 5.71 12.35 -16.63
N ASN A 38 6.01 11.06 -16.57
CA ASN A 38 5.82 10.14 -17.68
C ASN A 38 4.37 9.63 -17.84
N MET A 39 3.43 10.00 -16.95
CA MET A 39 2.01 9.69 -17.16
C MET A 39 1.45 10.51 -18.32
N SER A 40 0.98 9.80 -19.35
CA SER A 40 0.33 10.34 -20.55
C SER A 40 -0.99 11.03 -20.20
N ASP A 41 -1.80 10.36 -19.40
CA ASP A 41 -3.08 10.85 -18.92
C ASP A 41 -3.02 11.08 -17.41
N TRP A 42 -3.43 12.27 -16.99
CA TRP A 42 -3.49 12.63 -15.59
C TRP A 42 -4.92 12.47 -15.06
N PRO A 43 -5.12 11.69 -13.98
CA PRO A 43 -6.44 11.56 -13.40
C PRO A 43 -6.93 12.85 -12.75
N PRO A 44 -8.25 13.06 -12.66
CA PRO A 44 -8.80 14.03 -11.72
C PRO A 44 -8.49 13.56 -10.29
N VAL A 45 -7.37 14.04 -9.73
CA VAL A 45 -7.00 13.73 -8.35
C VAL A 45 -7.83 14.60 -7.43
N VAL A 46 -8.67 13.95 -6.62
CA VAL A 46 -9.48 14.61 -5.59
C VAL A 46 -8.88 14.30 -4.24
N LEU A 47 -8.18 15.27 -3.65
CA LEU A 47 -7.72 15.15 -2.27
C LEU A 47 -8.83 15.58 -1.33
N GLN A 48 -9.09 14.75 -0.33
CA GLN A 48 -9.87 15.16 0.84
C GLN A 48 -8.91 15.80 1.83
N TYR A 49 -8.95 17.11 1.91
CA TYR A 49 -8.10 17.91 2.79
C TYR A 49 -8.98 18.59 3.84
N GLU A 50 -8.62 18.45 5.12
CA GLU A 50 -9.50 18.78 6.25
C GLU A 50 -10.84 18.00 6.14
N THR A 51 -11.70 18.07 7.15
CA THR A 51 -12.89 17.18 7.22
C THR A 51 -13.89 17.33 6.05
N HIS A 52 -13.76 18.33 5.18
CA HIS A 52 -14.78 18.61 4.14
C HIS A 52 -14.28 19.21 2.81
N LYS A 53 -13.00 19.51 2.57
CA LYS A 53 -12.59 20.13 1.28
C LYS A 53 -12.11 19.08 0.29
N LYS A 54 -12.82 18.98 -0.84
CA LYS A 54 -12.39 18.21 -2.02
C LYS A 54 -11.61 19.15 -2.94
N LEU A 55 -10.33 18.85 -3.15
CA LEU A 55 -9.48 19.62 -4.07
C LEU A 55 -9.21 18.81 -5.32
N HIS A 56 -9.65 19.32 -6.48
CA HIS A 56 -9.30 18.77 -7.79
C HIS A 56 -7.95 19.31 -8.21
N LEU A 57 -7.02 18.42 -8.53
CA LEU A 57 -5.66 18.77 -8.87
C LEU A 57 -5.32 18.35 -10.31
N ASP A 58 -4.90 19.31 -11.12
CA ASP A 58 -4.13 19.03 -12.32
C ASP A 58 -2.73 18.49 -11.96
N LYS A 59 -2.01 18.01 -12.98
CA LYS A 59 -0.73 17.33 -12.81
C LYS A 59 0.33 18.23 -12.15
N ASP A 60 0.45 19.46 -12.61
CA ASP A 60 1.48 20.38 -12.14
C ASP A 60 1.17 20.85 -10.71
N THR A 61 -0.10 21.19 -10.45
CA THR A 61 -0.54 21.53 -9.09
C THR A 61 -0.37 20.36 -8.13
N PHE A 62 -0.64 19.13 -8.57
CA PHE A 62 -0.39 17.94 -7.76
C PHE A 62 1.10 17.76 -7.45
N GLN A 63 1.99 17.89 -8.44
CA GLN A 63 3.43 17.75 -8.23
C GLN A 63 3.98 18.83 -7.28
N ALA A 64 3.50 20.07 -7.41
CA ALA A 64 3.84 21.14 -6.49
C ALA A 64 3.36 20.85 -5.05
N ASN A 65 2.13 20.35 -4.90
CA ASN A 65 1.58 19.98 -3.60
C ASN A 65 2.29 18.79 -2.97
N LEU A 66 2.64 17.77 -3.76
CA LEU A 66 3.44 16.62 -3.33
C LEU A 66 4.82 17.08 -2.82
N THR A 67 5.46 18.00 -3.54
CA THR A 67 6.76 18.56 -3.13
C THR A 67 6.65 19.31 -1.79
N LYS A 68 5.63 20.16 -1.63
CA LYS A 68 5.36 20.85 -0.37
C LYS A 68 5.07 19.88 0.76
N PHE A 69 4.24 18.87 0.51
CA PHE A 69 3.89 17.85 1.49
C PHE A 69 5.13 17.06 1.96
N ARG A 70 6.04 16.70 1.06
CA ARG A 70 7.30 16.01 1.44
C ARG A 70 8.17 16.82 2.40
N GLN A 71 8.08 18.16 2.36
CA GLN A 71 8.79 19.04 3.30
C GLN A 71 8.18 19.00 4.71
N THR A 72 6.87 18.74 4.82
CA THR A 72 6.15 18.70 6.11
C THR A 72 6.15 17.31 6.77
N VAL A 73 6.66 16.27 6.09
CA VAL A 73 6.64 14.87 6.56
C VAL A 73 7.28 14.74 7.95
N ASN A 74 8.42 15.37 8.19
CA ASN A 74 9.13 15.28 9.48
C ASN A 74 8.42 16.02 10.62
N GLU A 75 7.51 16.94 10.30
CA GLU A 75 6.77 17.76 11.24
C GLU A 75 5.35 17.20 11.51
N SER A 76 4.94 16.19 10.74
CA SER A 76 3.60 15.59 10.77
C SER A 76 3.57 14.27 11.53
N THR A 77 2.39 13.85 11.98
CA THR A 77 2.25 12.50 12.54
C THR A 77 2.31 11.45 11.43
N VAL A 78 2.79 10.24 11.76
CA VAL A 78 2.82 9.12 10.80
C VAL A 78 1.43 8.83 10.24
N MET A 79 0.39 8.98 11.07
CA MET A 79 -1.00 8.74 10.65
C MET A 79 -1.48 9.77 9.63
N ASP A 80 -1.15 11.05 9.82
CA ASP A 80 -1.52 12.11 8.86
C ASP A 80 -0.82 11.91 7.52
N VAL A 81 0.48 11.59 7.56
CA VAL A 81 1.27 11.32 6.35
C VAL A 81 0.72 10.12 5.59
N LEU A 82 0.40 9.03 6.30
CA LEU A 82 -0.21 7.84 5.72
C LEU A 82 -1.60 8.12 5.16
N GLY A 83 -2.41 8.93 5.85
CA GLY A 83 -3.74 9.33 5.40
C GLY A 83 -3.68 10.08 4.07
N TRP A 84 -2.77 11.05 3.96
CA TRP A 84 -2.54 11.80 2.72
C TRP A 84 -2.17 10.87 1.56
N TYR A 85 -1.13 10.05 1.71
CA TYR A 85 -0.72 9.12 0.65
C TYR A 85 -1.81 8.10 0.29
N THR A 86 -2.59 7.64 1.28
CA THR A 86 -3.69 6.70 1.04
C THR A 86 -4.78 7.34 0.19
N SER A 87 -5.10 8.62 0.41
CA SER A 87 -6.05 9.37 -0.42
C SER A 87 -5.57 9.49 -1.87
N VAL A 88 -4.28 9.79 -2.06
CA VAL A 88 -3.64 9.86 -3.38
C VAL A 88 -3.69 8.51 -4.09
N ASN A 89 -3.27 7.43 -3.42
CA ASN A 89 -3.30 6.08 -3.97
C ASN A 89 -4.71 5.68 -4.39
N ALA A 90 -5.73 6.01 -3.60
CA ALA A 90 -7.12 5.73 -3.92
C ALA A 90 -7.56 6.42 -5.23
N ALA A 91 -7.25 7.71 -5.39
CA ALA A 91 -7.57 8.46 -6.61
C ALA A 91 -6.88 7.87 -7.85
N LEU A 92 -5.60 7.52 -7.74
CA LEU A 92 -4.84 6.91 -8.85
C LEU A 92 -5.38 5.50 -9.22
N LEU A 93 -5.79 4.71 -8.23
CA LEU A 93 -6.38 3.38 -8.46
C LEU A 93 -7.79 3.45 -9.06
N ASP A 94 -8.56 4.48 -8.73
CA ASP A 94 -9.88 4.73 -9.32
C ASP A 94 -9.74 5.07 -10.81
N HIS A 95 -8.79 5.93 -11.16
CA HIS A 95 -8.51 6.21 -12.56
C HIS A 95 -8.07 4.99 -13.36
N LEU A 96 -7.15 4.18 -12.82
CA LEU A 96 -6.77 2.91 -13.44
C LEU A 96 -7.98 2.01 -13.67
N THR A 97 -8.92 1.98 -12.71
CA THR A 97 -10.16 1.22 -12.85
C THR A 97 -11.01 1.70 -14.02
N ASN A 98 -11.14 3.01 -14.20
CA ASN A 98 -11.95 3.59 -15.28
C ASN A 98 -11.32 3.32 -16.65
N GLN A 99 -9.99 3.45 -16.75
CA GLN A 99 -9.23 3.11 -17.97
C GLN A 99 -9.39 1.64 -18.39
N ILE A 100 -9.45 0.70 -17.43
CA ILE A 100 -9.67 -0.73 -17.75
C ILE A 100 -11.08 -0.95 -18.32
N LYS A 101 -12.12 -0.31 -17.76
CA LYS A 101 -13.50 -0.45 -18.25
C LYS A 101 -13.67 0.01 -19.69
N GLU A 102 -12.90 1.02 -20.11
CA GLU A 102 -12.95 1.56 -21.47
C GLU A 102 -12.27 0.64 -22.51
N ASN A 103 -11.45 -0.32 -22.08
CA ASN A 103 -10.62 -1.18 -22.93
C ASN A 103 -11.01 -2.68 -22.91
N ASP A 104 -12.26 -2.97 -22.53
CA ASP A 104 -12.79 -4.34 -22.28
C ASP A 104 -12.94 -5.19 -23.57
N ASN A 105 -12.59 -4.65 -24.74
CA ASN A 105 -12.69 -5.32 -26.04
C ASN A 105 -11.45 -6.16 -26.42
N SER A 106 -10.47 -6.32 -25.51
CA SER A 106 -9.25 -7.10 -25.75
C SER A 106 -9.20 -8.35 -24.87
N GLY A 107 -8.66 -9.47 -25.37
CA GLY A 107 -8.42 -10.69 -24.58
C GLY A 107 -7.49 -10.52 -23.36
N VAL A 108 -7.00 -9.30 -23.13
CA VAL A 108 -6.09 -8.91 -22.05
C VAL A 108 -6.83 -8.46 -20.78
N TRP A 109 -8.15 -8.23 -20.86
CA TRP A 109 -8.97 -7.70 -19.74
C TRP A 109 -8.80 -8.46 -18.42
N ARG A 110 -8.65 -9.80 -18.46
CA ARG A 110 -8.44 -10.63 -17.27
C ARG A 110 -7.13 -10.29 -16.56
N TYR A 111 -6.06 -10.04 -17.31
CA TYR A 111 -4.77 -9.63 -16.76
C TYR A 111 -4.84 -8.23 -16.18
N LEU A 112 -5.55 -7.30 -16.84
CA LEU A 112 -5.79 -5.96 -16.33
C LEU A 112 -6.59 -5.98 -15.01
N LEU A 113 -7.64 -6.79 -14.92
CA LEU A 113 -8.41 -6.96 -13.68
C LEU A 113 -7.59 -7.60 -12.56
N ALA A 114 -6.81 -8.65 -12.87
CA ALA A 114 -5.90 -9.26 -11.91
C ALA A 114 -4.85 -8.24 -11.40
N PHE A 115 -4.32 -7.41 -12.30
CA PHE A 115 -3.33 -6.39 -11.99
C PHE A 115 -3.89 -5.31 -11.07
N LYS A 116 -5.08 -4.80 -11.41
CA LYS A 116 -5.82 -3.88 -10.55
C LYS A 116 -6.10 -4.48 -9.17
N ASN A 117 -6.60 -5.70 -9.12
CA ASN A 117 -6.95 -6.36 -7.86
C ASN A 117 -5.70 -6.59 -6.99
N LEU A 118 -4.58 -6.97 -7.59
CA LEU A 118 -3.31 -7.10 -6.88
C LEU A 118 -2.81 -5.75 -6.34
N LEU A 119 -2.91 -4.67 -7.12
CA LEU A 119 -2.57 -3.32 -6.65
C LEU A 119 -3.43 -2.88 -5.47
N LYS A 120 -4.75 -3.13 -5.53
CA LYS A 120 -5.68 -2.83 -4.43
C LYS A 120 -5.45 -3.73 -3.20
N SER A 121 -5.05 -4.98 -3.41
CA SER A 121 -4.68 -5.91 -2.34
C SER A 121 -3.43 -5.44 -1.60
N ILE A 122 -2.38 -5.04 -2.33
CA ILE A 122 -1.16 -4.45 -1.76
C ILE A 122 -1.50 -3.16 -1.01
N GLU A 123 -2.39 -2.32 -1.55
CA GLU A 123 -2.84 -1.10 -0.87
C GLU A 123 -3.50 -1.40 0.47
N SER A 124 -4.48 -2.31 0.46
CA SER A 124 -5.25 -2.71 1.65
C SER A 124 -4.36 -3.41 2.68
N THR A 125 -3.40 -4.21 2.23
CA THR A 125 -2.37 -4.82 3.09
C THR A 125 -1.54 -3.75 3.78
N GLY A 126 -1.10 -2.72 3.05
CA GLY A 126 -0.33 -1.61 3.60
C GLY A 126 -1.13 -0.77 4.61
N ILE A 127 -2.43 -0.57 4.39
CA ILE A 127 -3.31 0.10 5.35
C ILE A 127 -3.48 -0.76 6.61
N ALA A 128 -3.78 -2.06 6.45
CA ALA A 128 -3.92 -2.99 7.57
C ALA A 128 -2.63 -3.08 8.40
N SER A 129 -1.45 -3.06 7.77
CA SER A 129 -0.18 -3.12 8.50
C SER A 129 0.02 -1.94 9.45
N VAL A 130 -0.48 -0.75 9.11
CA VAL A 130 -0.40 0.44 9.98
C VAL A 130 -1.14 0.19 11.29
N TYR A 131 -2.35 -0.36 11.21
CA TYR A 131 -3.10 -0.74 12.41
C TYR A 131 -2.43 -1.88 13.17
N GLY A 132 -1.83 -2.85 12.48
CA GLY A 132 -1.07 -3.91 13.16
C GLY A 132 0.14 -3.36 13.93
N VAL A 133 0.86 -2.38 13.37
CA VAL A 133 1.93 -1.67 14.08
C VAL A 133 1.40 -0.95 15.32
N ASN A 134 0.27 -0.24 15.17
CA ASN A 134 -0.38 0.42 16.30
C ASN A 134 -0.79 -0.60 17.40
N TYR A 135 -1.31 -1.77 17.02
CA TYR A 135 -1.65 -2.83 17.97
C TYR A 135 -0.44 -3.29 18.79
N PHE A 136 0.72 -3.53 18.16
CA PHE A 136 1.93 -3.93 18.88
C PHE A 136 2.55 -2.77 19.69
N GLY A 137 2.50 -1.55 19.15
CA GLY A 137 3.05 -0.35 19.79
C GLY A 137 2.26 0.11 21.01
N GLN A 138 0.93 0.07 20.96
CA GLN A 138 0.06 0.52 22.06
C GLN A 138 -0.54 -0.63 22.89
N GLY A 139 -0.46 -1.84 22.37
CA GLY A 139 -0.91 -3.05 23.05
C GLY A 139 -2.40 -3.39 22.92
N ARG A 140 -3.20 -2.54 22.26
CA ARG A 140 -4.59 -2.83 21.86
C ARG A 140 -5.07 -1.85 20.80
N LEU A 141 -5.96 -2.30 19.91
CA LEU A 141 -6.69 -1.41 19.01
C LEU A 141 -8.02 -0.97 19.62
N GLN A 142 -8.28 0.33 19.59
CA GLN A 142 -9.60 0.90 19.84
C GLN A 142 -10.58 0.46 18.73
N LEU A 143 -11.88 0.51 19.02
CA LEU A 143 -12.94 -0.06 18.18
C LEU A 143 -12.81 0.33 16.69
N LEU A 144 -12.66 1.62 16.37
CA LEU A 144 -12.58 2.09 14.99
C LEU A 144 -11.30 1.61 14.27
N SER A 145 -10.16 1.61 14.97
CA SER A 145 -8.90 1.09 14.43
C SER A 145 -8.96 -0.43 14.22
N TYR A 146 -9.63 -1.15 15.13
CA TYR A 146 -9.85 -2.58 15.01
C TYR A 146 -10.76 -2.92 13.80
N ILE A 147 -11.88 -2.23 13.65
CA ILE A 147 -12.77 -2.38 12.49
C ILE A 147 -12.01 -2.13 11.19
N SER A 148 -11.19 -1.08 11.16
CA SER A 148 -10.38 -0.73 9.99
C SER A 148 -9.35 -1.81 9.66
N PHE A 149 -8.65 -2.34 10.67
CA PHE A 149 -7.73 -3.48 10.50
C PHE A 149 -8.42 -4.70 9.90
N VAL A 150 -9.55 -5.12 10.48
CA VAL A 150 -10.30 -6.30 10.03
C VAL A 150 -10.78 -6.11 8.59
N THR A 151 -11.37 -4.94 8.31
CA THR A 151 -11.91 -4.62 6.98
C THR A 151 -10.84 -4.66 5.90
N HIS A 152 -9.71 -3.99 6.13
CA HIS A 152 -8.63 -3.95 5.14
C HIS A 152 -7.89 -5.29 5.02
N SER A 153 -7.77 -6.07 6.10
CA SER A 153 -7.18 -7.41 6.05
C SER A 153 -8.05 -8.38 5.25
N ALA A 154 -9.37 -8.36 5.46
CA ALA A 154 -10.31 -9.18 4.72
C ALA A 154 -10.33 -8.78 3.23
N LEU A 155 -10.42 -7.48 2.96
CA LEU A 155 -10.41 -6.94 1.59
C LEU A 155 -9.13 -7.30 0.84
N ALA A 156 -7.96 -7.20 1.50
CA ALA A 156 -6.69 -7.58 0.88
C ALA A 156 -6.68 -9.04 0.41
N ASN A 157 -7.15 -9.96 1.26
CA ASN A 157 -7.23 -11.38 0.94
C ASN A 157 -8.24 -11.67 -0.18
N ASP A 158 -9.42 -11.06 -0.12
CA ASP A 158 -10.45 -11.25 -1.15
C ASP A 158 -9.97 -10.78 -2.53
N LEU A 159 -9.37 -9.60 -2.60
CA LEU A 159 -8.80 -9.05 -3.83
C LEU A 159 -7.66 -9.93 -4.38
N LEU A 160 -6.80 -10.45 -3.50
CA LEU A 160 -5.70 -11.32 -3.91
C LEU A 160 -6.21 -12.65 -4.49
N ASN A 161 -7.16 -13.28 -3.80
CA ASN A 161 -7.81 -14.51 -4.27
C ASN A 161 -8.56 -14.27 -5.59
N THR A 162 -9.23 -13.13 -5.72
CA THR A 162 -9.90 -12.74 -6.96
C THR A 162 -8.89 -12.56 -8.10
N ALA A 163 -7.72 -11.96 -7.85
CA ALA A 163 -6.66 -11.87 -8.86
C ALA A 163 -6.18 -13.26 -9.32
N PHE A 164 -6.03 -14.21 -8.39
CA PHE A 164 -5.67 -15.59 -8.71
C PHE A 164 -6.74 -16.33 -9.53
N ASN A 165 -8.01 -16.03 -9.32
CA ASN A 165 -9.09 -16.60 -10.11
C ASN A 165 -9.07 -16.11 -11.57
N TYR A 166 -8.67 -14.85 -11.80
CA TYR A 166 -8.50 -14.31 -13.14
C TYR A 166 -7.25 -14.87 -13.84
N VAL A 167 -6.13 -15.01 -13.10
CA VAL A 167 -4.84 -15.45 -13.65
C VAL A 167 -4.25 -16.54 -12.73
N PRO A 168 -4.57 -17.83 -12.96
CA PRO A 168 -4.13 -18.93 -12.09
C PRO A 168 -2.62 -19.09 -11.96
N GLN A 169 -1.84 -18.67 -12.96
CA GLN A 169 -0.36 -18.66 -12.88
C GLN A 169 0.15 -17.82 -11.70
N MET A 170 -0.52 -16.71 -11.38
CA MET A 170 -0.15 -15.88 -10.22
C MET A 170 -0.31 -16.63 -8.91
N LYS A 171 -1.26 -17.57 -8.82
CA LYS A 171 -1.42 -18.43 -7.65
C LYS A 171 -0.18 -19.29 -7.44
N LYS A 172 0.42 -19.80 -8.53
CA LYS A 172 1.66 -20.57 -8.46
C LYS A 172 2.83 -19.69 -8.00
N GLU A 173 2.98 -18.51 -8.59
CA GLU A 173 4.00 -17.54 -8.16
C GLU A 173 3.85 -17.17 -6.66
N TYR A 174 2.60 -17.03 -6.19
CA TYR A 174 2.32 -16.78 -4.78
C TYR A 174 2.63 -17.98 -3.87
N GLN A 175 2.36 -19.20 -4.33
CA GLN A 175 2.73 -20.42 -3.58
C GLN A 175 4.26 -20.56 -3.46
N ASP A 176 4.97 -20.29 -4.55
CA ASP A 176 6.44 -20.29 -4.56
C ASP A 176 6.99 -19.21 -3.62
N LEU A 177 6.40 -18.02 -3.61
CA LEU A 177 6.69 -16.96 -2.63
C LEU A 177 6.47 -17.46 -1.20
N ALA A 178 5.29 -18.02 -0.90
CA ALA A 178 4.95 -18.47 0.44
C ALA A 178 5.89 -19.57 0.96
N ALA A 179 6.40 -20.42 0.06
CA ALA A 179 7.35 -21.47 0.39
C ALA A 179 8.77 -20.94 0.65
N ASN A 180 9.19 -19.90 -0.07
CA ASN A 180 10.58 -19.42 -0.04
C ASN A 180 10.79 -18.16 0.81
N MET A 181 9.73 -17.40 1.11
CA MET A 181 9.83 -16.17 1.90
C MET A 181 10.12 -16.51 3.37
N PRO A 182 11.26 -16.02 3.93
CA PRO A 182 11.56 -16.22 5.33
C PRO A 182 10.46 -15.65 6.22
N ASN A 183 10.09 -16.39 7.27
CA ASN A 183 9.08 -15.98 8.24
C ASN A 183 7.67 -15.74 7.66
N TYR A 184 7.35 -16.24 6.46
CA TYR A 184 6.00 -16.10 5.89
C TYR A 184 4.90 -16.59 6.84
N GLY A 185 5.11 -17.74 7.51
CA GLY A 185 4.18 -18.26 8.52
C GLY A 185 3.95 -17.30 9.71
N ASN A 186 4.92 -16.44 10.02
CA ASN A 186 4.77 -15.44 11.08
C ASN A 186 3.76 -14.35 10.68
N ILE A 187 3.53 -14.08 9.40
CA ILE A 187 2.53 -13.08 8.97
C ILE A 187 1.15 -13.51 9.44
N GLN A 188 0.76 -14.75 9.13
CA GLN A 188 -0.54 -15.29 9.52
C GLN A 188 -0.67 -15.36 11.05
N LEU A 189 0.39 -15.78 11.74
CA LEU A 189 0.41 -15.80 13.20
C LEU A 189 0.19 -14.40 13.80
N ARG A 190 0.93 -13.40 13.33
CA ARG A 190 0.84 -12.02 13.83
C ARG A 190 -0.53 -11.41 13.52
N ASN A 191 -1.07 -11.65 12.32
CA ASN A 191 -2.42 -11.20 11.96
C ASN A 191 -3.49 -11.84 12.84
N ASN A 192 -3.40 -13.14 13.13
CA ASN A 192 -4.33 -13.82 14.04
C ASN A 192 -4.28 -13.23 15.46
N ILE A 193 -3.08 -12.89 15.94
CA ILE A 193 -2.93 -12.21 17.24
C ILE A 193 -3.64 -10.84 17.23
N ILE A 194 -3.48 -10.05 16.17
CA ILE A 194 -4.15 -8.74 16.05
C ILE A 194 -5.67 -8.91 15.97
N LEU A 195 -6.17 -9.92 15.23
CA LEU A 195 -7.59 -10.24 15.12
C LEU A 195 -8.25 -10.56 16.47
N GLN A 196 -7.52 -11.18 17.39
CA GLN A 196 -8.05 -11.41 18.74
C GLN A 196 -8.20 -10.10 19.53
N ASN A 197 -7.39 -9.08 19.21
CA ASN A 197 -7.37 -7.75 19.84
C ASN A 197 -7.37 -7.76 21.38
N VAL A 198 -6.76 -8.79 21.97
CA VAL A 198 -6.62 -8.92 23.44
C VAL A 198 -5.59 -7.89 23.92
N GLN A 199 -5.87 -7.27 25.06
CA GLN A 199 -4.95 -6.33 25.70
C GLN A 199 -3.59 -6.99 25.96
N ARG A 200 -2.52 -6.27 25.66
CA ARG A 200 -1.15 -6.68 25.92
C ARG A 200 -0.26 -5.50 26.28
N ASN A 201 0.98 -5.81 26.65
CA ASN A 201 1.99 -4.80 26.87
C ASN A 201 2.43 -4.19 25.53
N ALA A 202 2.45 -2.86 25.48
CA ALA A 202 3.06 -2.07 24.44
C ALA A 202 4.51 -2.51 24.19
N SER A 203 4.92 -2.59 22.92
CA SER A 203 6.27 -2.99 22.55
C SER A 203 6.66 -2.42 21.19
N ASP A 204 7.50 -1.39 21.21
CA ASP A 204 8.07 -0.78 20.00
C ASP A 204 8.87 -1.79 19.19
N LEU A 205 9.59 -2.70 19.85
CA LEU A 205 10.34 -3.76 19.18
C LEU A 205 9.41 -4.65 18.35
N LYS A 206 8.31 -5.14 18.94
CA LYS A 206 7.34 -5.99 18.20
C LYS A 206 6.63 -5.22 17.09
N ALA A 207 6.39 -3.93 17.29
CA ALA A 207 5.82 -3.05 16.27
C ALA A 207 6.76 -2.92 15.06
N ARG A 208 8.06 -2.72 15.29
CA ARG A 208 9.09 -2.69 14.24
C ARG A 208 9.24 -4.04 13.54
N GLU A 209 9.33 -5.14 14.30
CA GLU A 209 9.40 -6.50 13.73
C GLU A 209 8.21 -6.80 12.80
N TYR A 210 7.00 -6.42 13.23
CA TYR A 210 5.79 -6.61 12.42
C TYR A 210 5.81 -5.70 11.18
N PHE A 211 6.22 -4.44 11.31
CA PHE A 211 6.38 -3.55 10.17
C PHE A 211 7.35 -4.13 9.14
N ASP A 212 8.54 -4.57 9.56
CA ASP A 212 9.56 -5.15 8.68
C ASP A 212 9.03 -6.39 7.97
N LEU A 213 8.34 -7.27 8.70
CA LEU A 213 7.73 -8.46 8.14
C LEU A 213 6.70 -8.12 7.04
N MET A 214 5.84 -7.13 7.29
CA MET A 214 4.84 -6.69 6.33
C MET A 214 5.46 -5.95 5.13
N ALA A 215 6.55 -5.19 5.34
CA ALA A 215 7.28 -4.54 4.27
C ALA A 215 7.83 -5.58 3.28
N ILE A 216 8.53 -6.62 3.79
CA ILE A 216 9.05 -7.72 2.95
C ILE A 216 7.89 -8.41 2.23
N TYR A 217 6.79 -8.72 2.92
CA TYR A 217 5.62 -9.34 2.30
C TYR A 217 5.07 -8.53 1.13
N THR A 218 4.90 -7.21 1.31
CA THR A 218 4.42 -6.34 0.23
C THR A 218 5.42 -6.22 -0.92
N ASP A 219 6.72 -6.31 -0.67
CA ASP A 219 7.74 -6.34 -1.72
C ASP A 219 7.70 -7.62 -2.54
N GLU A 220 7.45 -8.76 -1.91
CA GLU A 220 7.25 -10.02 -2.62
C GLU A 220 5.97 -10.00 -3.48
N LEU A 221 4.85 -9.48 -2.96
CA LEU A 221 3.63 -9.27 -3.76
C LEU A 221 3.87 -8.35 -4.97
N ARG A 222 4.75 -7.35 -4.82
CA ARG A 222 5.14 -6.46 -5.94
C ARG A 222 5.94 -7.17 -7.02
N LYS A 223 6.66 -8.26 -6.71
CA LYS A 223 7.32 -9.07 -7.76
C LYS A 223 6.29 -9.74 -8.67
N ILE A 224 5.24 -10.32 -8.08
CA ILE A 224 4.10 -10.88 -8.82
C ILE A 224 3.43 -9.78 -9.66
N GLN A 225 3.26 -8.59 -9.09
CA GLN A 225 2.70 -7.43 -9.81
C GLN A 225 3.56 -7.00 -11.02
N ARG A 226 4.89 -7.10 -10.92
CA ARG A 226 5.79 -6.81 -12.04
C ARG A 226 5.73 -7.91 -13.11
N SER A 227 5.68 -9.18 -12.71
CA SER A 227 5.51 -10.32 -13.62
C SER A 227 4.28 -10.11 -14.50
N LEU A 228 3.14 -9.79 -13.86
CA LEU A 228 1.89 -9.54 -14.56
C LEU A 228 1.95 -8.31 -15.49
N ARG A 229 2.69 -7.26 -15.10
CA ARG A 229 2.85 -6.07 -15.95
C ARG A 229 3.52 -6.39 -17.28
N VAL A 230 4.51 -7.29 -17.28
CA VAL A 230 5.22 -7.70 -18.51
C VAL A 230 4.28 -8.39 -19.49
N ILE A 231 3.25 -9.08 -19.00
CA ILE A 231 2.26 -9.79 -19.83
C ILE A 231 1.26 -8.82 -20.48
N ILE A 232 1.02 -7.66 -19.86
CA ILE A 232 0.05 -6.66 -20.32
C ILE A 232 0.64 -5.72 -21.39
N GLN A 233 1.97 -5.66 -21.50
CA GLN A 233 2.70 -4.82 -22.48
C GLN A 233 2.78 -5.50 -23.84
#